data_AF-A0A973CHM1-F1
#
_entry.id   AF-A0A973CHM1-F1
#
_cell.length_a   1.000
_cell.length_b   1.000
_cell.length_c   1.000
_cell.angle_alpha   90.00
_cell.angle_beta   90.00
_cell.angle_gamma   90.00
#
_symmetry.space_group_name_H-M   'P 1'
#
loop_
_entity.id
_entity.type
_entity.pdbx_description
1 polymer ?
#
loop_
_entity_poly.entity_id
_entity_poly.type
_entity_poly.pdbx_seq_one_letter_code
_entity_poly.pdbx_strand_id
1 'polypeptide(L)'
;IVYTDVWVSMGFEEEASERLESFQPYQVNKQLVSNAKSDHTIMHCLPAYRGKEISAEVLDGPNSIIWDQAENRLHAQKAVLARLLS
;
A
#
# COMPACT_ATOMS: atom_id res chain seq x y z
N ILE A 1 -10.12 -2.57 6.33
CA ILE A 1 -9.07 -2.11 5.40
C ILE A 1 -7.74 -2.64 5.94
N VAL A 2 -6.93 -3.26 5.09
CA VAL A 2 -5.52 -3.58 5.36
C VAL A 2 -4.71 -2.65 4.45
N TYR A 3 -3.79 -1.91 5.04
CA TYR A 3 -3.00 -0.91 4.34
C TYR A 3 -1.52 -1.19 4.62
N THR A 4 -0.68 -1.17 3.58
CA THR A 4 0.77 -1.24 3.72
C THR A 4 1.46 -0.25 2.77
N ASP A 5 2.76 -0.07 2.98
CA ASP A 5 3.65 0.75 2.16
C ASP A 5 5.03 0.09 2.09
N VAL A 6 5.90 0.61 1.23
CA VAL A 6 7.28 0.14 1.07
C VAL A 6 8.02 0.13 2.42
N TRP A 7 8.75 -0.95 2.68
CA TRP A 7 9.53 -1.10 3.92
C TRP A 7 10.75 -0.17 3.99
N VAL A 8 11.27 0.18 2.80
CA VAL A 8 12.41 1.08 2.65
C VAL A 8 11.93 2.32 1.92
N SER A 9 11.74 3.39 2.67
CA SER A 9 11.37 4.70 2.13
C SER A 9 12.56 5.38 1.46
N MET A 10 12.29 6.36 0.59
CA MET A 10 13.34 7.20 -0.01
C MET A 10 14.20 7.86 1.08
N GLY A 11 15.52 7.77 0.95
CA GLY A 11 16.48 8.33 1.91
C GLY A 11 16.93 7.38 3.04
N PHE A 12 16.48 6.12 3.02
CA PHE A 12 16.87 5.08 3.99
C PHE A 12 17.54 3.87 3.31
N GLU A 13 18.21 4.09 2.18
CA GLU A 13 18.79 3.01 1.36
C GLU A 13 19.92 2.26 2.08
N GLU A 14 20.67 2.94 2.95
CA GLU A 14 21.74 2.33 3.76
C GLU A 14 21.21 1.30 4.77
N GLU A 15 19.97 1.48 5.22
CA GLU A 15 19.29 0.60 6.19
C GLU A 15 18.47 -0.51 5.51
N ALA A 16 18.54 -0.62 4.17
CA ALA A 16 17.64 -1.48 3.40
C ALA A 16 17.68 -2.94 3.87
N SER A 17 18.87 -3.51 4.08
CA SER A 17 19.02 -4.92 4.46
C SER A 17 18.39 -5.23 5.83
N GLU A 18 18.66 -4.40 6.84
CA GLU A 18 18.12 -4.57 8.19
C GLU A 18 16.59 -4.45 8.19
N ARG A 19 16.06 -3.49 7.44
CA ARG A 19 14.61 -3.30 7.29
C ARG A 19 13.96 -4.47 6.57
N LEU A 20 14.57 -5.00 5.50
CA LEU A 20 14.02 -6.16 4.79
C LEU A 20 13.89 -7.38 5.71
N GLU A 21 14.88 -7.65 6.56
CA GLU A 21 14.83 -8.74 7.54
C GLU A 21 13.76 -8.48 8.61
N SER A 22 13.75 -7.28 9.18
CA SER A 22 12.85 -6.91 10.28
C SER A 22 11.38 -6.87 9.85
N PHE A 23 11.10 -6.45 8.62
CA PHE A 23 9.75 -6.29 8.10
C PHE A 23 9.21 -7.53 7.37
N GLN A 24 10.03 -8.54 7.11
CA GLN A 24 9.58 -9.77 6.44
C GLN A 24 8.33 -10.40 7.08
N PRO A 25 8.19 -10.48 8.43
CA PRO A 25 6.99 -11.03 9.06
C PRO A 25 5.71 -10.22 8.82
N TYR A 26 5.83 -8.97 8.37
CA TYR A 26 4.73 -8.03 8.14
C TYR A 26 4.28 -7.97 6.68
N GLN A 27 4.80 -8.83 5.80
CA GLN A 27 4.33 -8.88 4.42
C GLN A 27 2.82 -9.12 4.37
N VAL A 28 2.12 -8.25 3.65
CA VAL A 28 0.70 -8.44 3.36
C VAL A 28 0.58 -9.54 2.30
N ASN A 29 0.24 -10.74 2.75
CA ASN A 29 0.06 -11.95 1.93
C ASN A 29 -1.29 -12.64 2.24
N LYS A 30 -1.64 -13.69 1.49
CA LYS A 30 -2.91 -14.43 1.66
C LYS A 30 -3.15 -14.92 3.09
N GLN A 31 -2.10 -15.38 3.77
CA GLN A 31 -2.22 -15.89 5.13
C GLN A 31 -2.51 -14.76 6.12
N LEU A 32 -1.91 -13.59 5.95
CA LEU A 32 -2.21 -12.44 6.79
C LEU A 32 -3.64 -11.95 6.55
N VAL A 33 -4.04 -11.77 5.28
CA VAL A 33 -5.35 -11.20 4.94
C VAL A 33 -6.51 -12.16 5.23
N SER A 34 -6.27 -13.46 5.40
CA SER A 34 -7.32 -14.41 5.81
C SER A 34 -7.87 -14.16 7.22
N ASN A 35 -7.14 -13.41 8.05
CA ASN A 35 -7.58 -12.96 9.37
C ASN A 35 -8.45 -11.70 9.32
N ALA A 36 -8.53 -11.04 8.15
CA ALA A 36 -9.38 -9.86 7.97
C ALA A 36 -10.85 -10.26 7.75
N LYS A 37 -11.75 -9.27 7.83
CA LYS A 37 -13.17 -9.48 7.52
C LYS A 37 -13.35 -9.97 6.07
N SER A 38 -14.45 -10.65 5.78
CA SER A 38 -14.76 -11.14 4.42
C SER A 38 -14.88 -10.02 3.38
N ASP A 39 -15.28 -8.82 3.81
CA ASP A 39 -15.43 -7.59 3.00
C ASP A 39 -14.21 -6.66 3.12
N HIS A 40 -13.04 -7.19 3.50
CA HIS A 40 -11.84 -6.37 3.61
C HIS A 40 -11.44 -5.77 2.26
N THR A 41 -10.69 -4.68 2.37
CA THR A 41 -10.15 -3.92 1.24
C THR A 41 -8.66 -3.75 1.44
N ILE A 42 -7.88 -3.94 0.38
CA ILE A 42 -6.44 -3.76 0.35
C ILE A 42 -6.11 -2.40 -0.27
N MET A 43 -5.24 -1.65 0.41
CA MET A 43 -4.77 -0.34 -0.01
C MET A 43 -3.24 -0.25 0.07
N HIS A 44 -2.65 0.53 -0.84
CA HIS A 44 -1.21 0.78 -0.93
C HIS A 44 -0.98 2.12 -1.64
N CYS A 45 -0.12 2.99 -1.11
CA CYS A 45 0.08 4.35 -1.66
C CYS A 45 0.83 4.42 -3.00
N LEU A 46 1.58 3.36 -3.32
CA LEU A 46 2.44 3.21 -4.49
C LEU A 46 3.70 4.10 -4.42
N PRO A 47 4.82 3.69 -5.05
CA PRO A 47 5.03 2.44 -5.79
C PRO A 47 5.06 1.21 -4.86
N ALA A 48 4.61 0.04 -5.35
CA ALA A 48 4.67 -1.22 -4.62
C ALA A 48 5.75 -2.14 -5.19
N TYR A 49 6.52 -2.78 -4.33
CA TYR A 49 7.45 -3.86 -4.62
C TYR A 49 6.80 -5.21 -4.32
N ARG A 50 6.25 -5.83 -5.38
CA ARG A 50 5.70 -7.20 -5.32
C ARG A 50 6.72 -8.15 -4.69
N GLY A 51 6.28 -8.91 -3.69
CA GLY A 51 7.11 -9.88 -2.97
C GLY A 51 7.89 -9.31 -1.79
N LYS A 52 7.79 -7.99 -1.52
CA LYS A 52 8.28 -7.35 -0.29
C LYS A 52 7.10 -7.03 0.63
N GLU A 53 6.66 -5.78 0.70
CA GLU A 53 5.59 -5.35 1.60
C GLU A 53 4.23 -5.98 1.29
N ILE A 54 4.03 -6.44 0.06
CA ILE A 54 2.80 -7.06 -0.40
C ILE A 54 3.07 -8.14 -1.44
N SER A 55 2.36 -9.26 -1.35
CA SER A 55 2.44 -10.32 -2.37
C SER A 55 1.65 -9.92 -3.63
N ALA A 56 2.10 -10.38 -4.81
CA ALA A 56 1.46 -10.06 -6.09
C ALA A 56 -0.03 -10.48 -6.10
N GLU A 57 -0.33 -11.64 -5.53
CA GLU A 57 -1.69 -12.18 -5.42
C GLU A 57 -2.65 -11.34 -4.57
N VAL A 58 -2.15 -10.61 -3.57
CA VAL A 58 -2.98 -9.70 -2.76
C VAL A 58 -3.08 -8.33 -3.42
N LEU A 59 -1.98 -7.83 -3.98
CA LEU A 59 -1.94 -6.56 -4.70
C LEU A 59 -2.86 -6.55 -5.93
N ASP A 60 -2.81 -7.62 -6.73
CA ASP A 60 -3.58 -7.77 -7.98
C ASP A 60 -4.91 -8.54 -7.76
N GLY A 61 -5.26 -8.82 -6.50
CA GLY A 61 -6.45 -9.57 -6.11
C GLY A 61 -7.75 -8.75 -6.12
N PRO A 62 -8.91 -9.42 -6.01
CA PRO A 62 -10.23 -8.77 -6.15
C PRO A 62 -10.58 -7.79 -5.02
N ASN A 63 -9.93 -7.91 -3.86
CA ASN A 63 -10.12 -7.02 -2.71
C ASN A 63 -9.22 -5.77 -2.78
N SER A 64 -8.38 -5.64 -3.80
CA SER A 64 -7.46 -4.52 -3.99
C SER A 64 -8.13 -3.36 -4.71
N ILE A 65 -8.03 -2.16 -4.11
CA ILE A 65 -8.55 -0.90 -4.70
C ILE A 65 -7.42 0.08 -5.02
N ILE A 66 -6.18 -0.40 -5.19
CA ILE A 66 -5.00 0.45 -5.35
C ILE A 66 -5.12 1.46 -6.50
N TRP A 67 -5.85 1.11 -7.57
CA TRP A 67 -6.03 1.97 -8.73
C TRP A 67 -7.06 3.06 -8.45
N ASP A 68 -8.20 2.74 -7.85
CA ASP A 68 -9.20 3.73 -7.40
C ASP A 68 -8.57 4.67 -6.35
N GLN A 69 -7.76 4.12 -5.46
CA GLN A 69 -7.00 4.90 -4.48
C GLN A 69 -6.05 5.88 -5.17
N ALA A 70 -5.31 5.43 -6.20
CA ALA A 70 -4.41 6.28 -6.97
C ALA A 70 -5.18 7.36 -7.75
N GLU A 71 -6.29 7.01 -8.39
CA GLU A 71 -7.17 7.94 -9.11
C GLU A 71 -7.70 9.04 -8.17
N ASN A 72 -8.11 8.66 -6.97
CA ASN A 72 -8.65 9.61 -5.97
C ASN A 72 -7.66 10.70 -5.55
N ARG A 73 -6.35 10.54 -5.80
CA ARG A 73 -5.37 11.62 -5.62
C ARG A 73 -5.71 12.83 -6.49
N LEU A 74 -6.13 12.62 -7.74
CA LEU A 74 -6.51 13.70 -8.67
C LEU A 74 -7.70 14.48 -8.11
N HIS A 75 -8.75 13.77 -7.71
CA HIS A 75 -9.98 14.38 -7.22
C HIS A 75 -9.77 15.13 -5.91
N ALA A 76 -9.07 14.51 -4.96
CA ALA A 76 -8.76 15.12 -3.67
C ALA A 76 -7.92 16.40 -3.85
N GLN A 77 -6.87 16.35 -4.68
CA GLN A 77 -6.02 17.52 -4.92
C GLN A 77 -6.77 18.64 -5.66
N LYS A 78 -7.63 18.32 -6.64
CA LYS A 78 -8.53 19.30 -7.28
C LYS A 78 -9.42 20.01 -6.26
N ALA A 79 -10.01 19.27 -5.33
CA ALA A 79 -10.88 19.84 -4.30
C ALA A 79 -10.11 20.76 -3.35
N VAL A 80 -8.90 20.35 -2.92
CA VAL A 80 -8.01 21.20 -2.10
C VAL A 80 -7.65 22.49 -2.82
N LEU A 81 -7.23 22.41 -4.09
CA LEU A 81 -6.90 23.60 -4.90
C LEU A 81 -8.10 24.52 -5.08
N ALA A 82 -9.27 23.98 -5.41
CA ALA A 82 -10.49 24.78 -5.54
C ALA A 82 -10.83 25.50 -4.23
N ARG A 83 -10.69 24.83 -3.07
CA ARG A 83 -11.01 25.43 -1.76
C ARG A 83 -10.05 26.54 -1.33
N LEU A 84 -8.77 26.45 -1.72
CA LEU A 84 -7.71 27.37 -1.29
C LEU A 84 -7.49 28.53 -2.26
N LEU A 85 -7.82 28.35 -3.54
CA LEU A 85 -7.57 29.33 -4.60
C LEU A 85 -8.85 30.00 -5.14
N SER A 86 -10.02 29.71 -4.55
CA SER A 86 -11.28 30.45 -4.78
C SER A 86 -11.65 31.32 -3.58
#